data_AF-A0A9X1NBY8-F1
#
_entry.id   AF-A0A9X1NBY8-F1
#
_cell.length_a   1.000
_cell.length_b   1.000
_cell.length_c   1.000
_cell.angle_alpha   90.00
_cell.angle_beta   90.00
_cell.angle_gamma   90.00
#
_symmetry.space_group_name_H-M   'P 1'
#
loop_
_entity.id
_entity.type
_entity.pdbx_description
1 polymer ?
#
loop_
_entity_poly.entity_id
_entity_poly.type
_entity_poly.pdbx_seq_one_letter_code
_entity_poly.pdbx_strand_id
1 'polypeptide(L)'
;MMKRTGLTLFAGFGLLATTVVAGCGSEAAPATTGSGGPKSALLEAFDSMSQSQGVGLEVKLDSSRADLEKVNAAQPKAEQMNQADLDLAVAALDGRILSSFSAADGETLAEGPSSYQVSVQLKEASLVDLVGVDDDFYLKLDADWIAQQFDSSTDDLRGAFEGADPLLADPANALLEHQWISIDLAEAEKALQTNDLDELLGSEPDLERGYALMQSLQASFEQETEVTAIDGGYRVSAPAKQIAQAVQDDLVALAGDGESDAIKQEIEALPDRDVTVDVFLQDGKLSGVNLDLVQFLDQPVEGANLALDVKIDQQANTVQAPKDAVAVDVAGILAEMG
;
A
#
# COMPACT_ATOMS: atom_id res chain seq x y z
N MET A 1 26.94 -13.98 3.82
CA MET A 1 25.76 -13.82 2.94
C MET A 1 24.52 -13.97 3.81
N MET A 2 24.11 -12.88 4.46
CA MET A 2 22.88 -12.81 5.24
C MET A 2 21.72 -12.59 4.27
N LYS A 3 20.73 -13.50 4.28
CA LYS A 3 19.43 -13.24 3.67
C LYS A 3 18.75 -12.16 4.53
N ARG A 4 18.86 -10.91 4.11
CA ARG A 4 18.06 -9.79 4.63
C ARG A 4 16.64 -9.96 4.07
N THR A 5 15.84 -10.83 4.69
CA THR A 5 14.43 -11.08 4.33
C THR A 5 13.45 -10.20 5.10
N GLY A 6 13.94 -9.33 6.01
CA GLY A 6 13.11 -8.57 6.94
C GLY A 6 12.43 -7.32 6.38
N LEU A 7 12.81 -6.83 5.19
CA LEU A 7 12.33 -5.55 4.68
C LEU A 7 11.21 -5.66 3.62
N THR A 8 10.86 -6.88 3.18
CA THR A 8 9.84 -7.09 2.15
C THR A 8 8.41 -6.93 2.68
N LEU A 9 8.21 -6.96 4.01
CA LEU A 9 6.88 -6.91 4.61
C LEU A 9 6.25 -5.50 4.60
N PHE A 10 7.02 -4.42 4.51
CA PHE A 10 6.45 -3.06 4.53
C PHE A 10 6.04 -2.53 3.15
N ALA A 11 6.63 -3.04 2.07
CA ALA A 11 6.31 -2.58 0.71
C ALA A 11 4.99 -3.16 0.17
N GLY A 12 4.56 -4.34 0.64
CA GLY A 12 3.35 -5.01 0.15
C GLY A 12 2.03 -4.44 0.69
N PHE A 13 2.03 -3.84 1.88
CA PHE A 13 0.78 -3.42 2.54
C PHE A 13 0.29 -2.03 2.13
N GLY A 14 1.18 -1.13 1.67
CA GLY A 14 0.78 0.18 1.16
C GLY A 14 -0.12 0.10 -0.09
N LEU A 15 0.06 -0.95 -0.90
CA LEU A 15 -0.67 -1.19 -2.15
C LEU A 15 -2.09 -1.78 -1.94
N LEU A 16 -2.34 -2.39 -0.79
CA LEU A 16 -3.70 -2.87 -0.44
C LEU A 16 -4.60 -1.75 0.08
N ALA A 17 -4.04 -0.68 0.65
CA ALA A 17 -4.82 0.49 1.08
C ALA A 17 -5.26 1.35 -0.12
N THR A 18 -4.46 1.40 -1.20
CA THR A 18 -4.76 2.13 -2.44
C THR A 18 -5.90 1.49 -3.26
N THR A 19 -6.06 0.17 -3.22
CA THR A 19 -7.07 -0.54 -4.03
C THR A 19 -8.48 -0.44 -3.45
N VAL A 20 -8.64 -0.25 -2.14
CA VAL A 20 -9.95 -0.09 -1.49
C VAL A 20 -10.69 1.16 -1.99
N VAL A 21 -9.97 2.23 -2.34
CA VAL A 21 -10.59 3.48 -2.82
C VAL A 21 -11.04 3.37 -4.28
N ALA A 22 -10.27 2.71 -5.14
CA ALA A 22 -10.60 2.54 -6.56
C ALA A 22 -11.68 1.45 -6.83
N GLY A 23 -11.80 0.46 -5.93
CA GLY A 23 -12.75 -0.66 -6.09
C GLY A 23 -14.20 -0.36 -5.72
N CYS A 24 -14.49 0.73 -4.98
CA CYS A 24 -15.86 1.06 -4.56
C CYS A 24 -16.65 1.91 -5.57
N GLY A 25 -16.09 2.19 -6.76
CA GLY A 25 -16.64 3.16 -7.72
C GLY A 25 -17.68 2.66 -8.72
N SER A 26 -18.07 1.39 -8.72
CA SER A 26 -18.80 0.84 -9.88
C SER A 26 -20.14 0.19 -9.56
N GLU A 27 -21.15 0.76 -10.23
CA GLU A 27 -22.57 0.40 -10.23
C GLU A 27 -23.21 0.44 -8.84
N ALA A 28 -23.86 1.58 -8.57
CA ALA A 28 -24.78 1.76 -7.46
C ALA A 28 -25.68 0.52 -7.33
N ALA A 29 -25.37 -0.33 -6.34
CA ALA A 29 -26.26 -1.38 -5.91
C ALA A 29 -27.63 -0.73 -5.65
N PRO A 30 -28.74 -1.36 -6.07
CA PRO A 30 -30.06 -0.77 -5.91
C PRO A 30 -30.24 -0.41 -4.44
N ALA A 31 -30.40 0.89 -4.16
CA ALA A 31 -30.57 1.43 -2.82
C ALA A 31 -31.58 0.56 -2.07
N THR A 32 -31.08 -0.29 -1.18
CA THR A 32 -31.93 -1.07 -0.28
C THR A 32 -32.41 -0.09 0.78
N THR A 33 -33.44 0.67 0.42
CA THR A 33 -34.17 1.53 1.33
C THR A 33 -34.82 0.65 2.40
N GLY A 34 -34.08 0.37 3.46
CA GLY A 34 -34.57 -0.24 4.70
C GLY A 34 -33.84 -1.51 5.14
N SER A 35 -32.85 -1.37 6.03
CA SER A 35 -33.01 -1.73 7.46
C SER A 35 -31.72 -1.37 8.21
N GLY A 36 -31.83 -0.52 9.25
CA GLY A 36 -30.71 0.09 9.98
C GLY A 36 -29.89 -0.88 10.84
N GLY A 37 -29.30 -1.90 10.22
CA GLY A 37 -28.38 -2.85 10.86
C GLY A 37 -26.91 -2.45 10.67
N PRO A 38 -25.99 -3.03 11.47
CA PRO A 38 -24.55 -2.77 11.42
C PRO A 38 -23.92 -2.80 10.02
N LYS A 39 -24.31 -3.78 9.19
CA LYS A 39 -23.80 -3.94 7.83
C LYS A 39 -24.20 -2.81 6.89
N SER A 40 -25.44 -2.31 6.97
CA SER A 40 -25.89 -1.15 6.17
C SER A 40 -25.11 0.10 6.52
N ALA A 41 -24.91 0.36 7.82
CA ALA A 41 -24.15 1.52 8.28
C ALA A 41 -22.69 1.48 7.81
N LEU A 42 -22.08 0.29 7.77
CA LEU A 42 -20.73 0.12 7.23
C LEU A 42 -20.68 0.40 5.72
N LEU A 43 -21.61 -0.16 4.95
CA LEU A 43 -21.69 0.09 3.50
C LEU A 43 -21.93 1.57 3.18
N GLU A 44 -22.80 2.24 3.93
CA GLU A 44 -23.02 3.69 3.83
C GLU A 44 -21.76 4.50 4.14
N ALA A 45 -20.94 4.04 5.10
CA ALA A 45 -19.68 4.72 5.45
C ALA A 45 -18.62 4.56 4.35
N PHE A 46 -18.55 3.40 3.67
CA PHE A 46 -17.72 3.19 2.49
C PHE A 46 -18.21 4.01 1.29
N ASP A 47 -19.51 4.05 1.04
CA ASP A 47 -20.11 4.91 0.00
C ASP A 47 -19.80 6.39 0.26
N SER A 48 -19.94 6.86 1.51
CA SER A 48 -19.55 8.23 1.87
C SER A 48 -18.08 8.54 1.56
N MET A 49 -17.19 7.56 1.69
CA MET A 49 -15.77 7.74 1.37
C MET A 49 -15.55 7.88 -0.14
N SER A 50 -16.22 7.08 -0.98
CA SER A 50 -16.12 7.19 -2.44
C SER A 50 -16.72 8.50 -2.97
N GLN A 51 -17.77 9.02 -2.31
CA GLN A 51 -18.37 10.31 -2.64
C GLN A 51 -17.56 11.53 -2.16
N SER A 52 -16.42 11.34 -1.50
CA SER A 52 -15.56 12.44 -1.07
C SER A 52 -14.66 12.94 -2.22
N GLN A 53 -14.24 14.20 -2.11
CA GLN A 53 -13.27 14.79 -3.06
C GLN A 53 -11.83 14.38 -2.76
N GLY A 54 -11.56 13.92 -1.53
CA GLY A 54 -10.23 13.51 -1.12
C GLY A 54 -10.24 12.69 0.17
N VAL A 55 -9.30 11.75 0.24
CA VAL A 55 -9.12 10.83 1.37
C VAL A 55 -7.64 10.78 1.74
N GLY A 56 -7.35 10.96 3.02
CA GLY A 56 -6.04 10.75 3.63
C GLY A 56 -6.06 9.46 4.45
N LEU A 57 -5.01 8.66 4.31
CA LEU A 57 -4.81 7.43 5.06
C LEU A 57 -3.49 7.53 5.84
N GLU A 58 -3.50 7.22 7.13
CA GLU A 58 -2.28 7.00 7.93
C GLU A 58 -2.25 5.53 8.34
N VAL A 59 -1.29 4.77 7.82
CA VAL A 59 -1.05 3.37 8.18
C VAL A 59 0.14 3.30 9.13
N LYS A 60 -0.03 2.66 10.29
CA LYS A 60 1.04 2.41 11.26
C LYS A 60 0.88 1.04 11.94
N LEU A 61 1.96 0.56 12.55
CA LEU A 61 1.87 -0.55 13.50
C LEU A 61 1.68 0.01 14.90
N ASP A 62 0.47 -0.13 15.45
CA ASP A 62 0.15 0.28 16.82
C ASP A 62 0.48 -0.87 17.78
N SER A 63 1.76 -1.01 18.11
CA SER A 63 2.25 -2.11 18.93
C SER A 63 3.38 -1.65 19.82
N SER A 64 3.65 -2.38 20.92
CA SER A 64 4.78 -2.08 21.79
C SER A 64 5.95 -3.03 21.56
N ARG A 65 7.15 -2.63 22.00
CA ARG A 65 8.30 -3.54 22.10
C ARG A 65 7.94 -4.82 22.87
N ALA A 66 7.16 -4.71 23.95
CA ALA A 66 6.77 -5.86 24.75
C ALA A 66 5.86 -6.83 23.98
N ASP A 67 5.04 -6.33 23.06
CA ASP A 67 4.21 -7.17 22.19
C ASP A 67 5.06 -7.89 21.14
N LEU A 68 6.00 -7.18 20.50
CA LEU A 68 6.97 -7.80 19.59
C LEU A 68 7.82 -8.87 20.28
N GLU A 69 8.28 -8.61 21.52
CA GLU A 69 9.03 -9.57 22.31
C GLU A 69 8.21 -10.83 22.62
N LYS A 70 6.93 -10.69 22.97
CA LYS A 70 6.02 -11.83 23.18
C LYS A 70 5.80 -12.62 21.91
N VAL A 71 5.50 -11.94 20.80
CA VAL A 71 5.29 -12.58 19.49
C VAL A 71 6.56 -13.34 19.07
N ASN A 72 7.73 -12.71 19.20
CA ASN A 72 9.02 -13.32 18.89
C ASN A 72 9.28 -14.56 19.77
N ALA A 73 9.03 -14.46 21.07
CA ALA A 73 9.24 -15.57 22.00
C ALA A 73 8.32 -16.77 21.72
N ALA A 74 7.15 -16.55 21.12
CA ALA A 74 6.19 -17.59 20.75
C ALA A 74 6.57 -18.32 19.45
N GLN A 75 7.44 -17.75 18.60
CA GLN A 75 7.89 -18.39 17.37
C GLN A 75 8.79 -19.60 17.65
N PRO A 76 8.84 -20.61 16.75
CA PRO A 76 9.86 -21.65 16.77
C PRO A 76 11.27 -21.04 16.85
N LYS A 77 12.18 -21.65 17.64
CA LYS A 77 13.55 -21.12 17.84
C LYS A 77 14.33 -20.80 16.56
N ALA A 78 14.05 -21.49 15.46
CA ALA A 78 14.69 -21.26 14.17
C ALA A 78 14.22 -19.98 13.47
N GLU A 79 13.06 -19.45 13.87
CA GLU A 79 12.36 -18.30 13.29
C GLU A 79 12.39 -17.08 14.23
N GLN A 80 12.88 -17.25 15.46
CA GLN A 80 13.02 -16.14 16.40
C GLN A 80 14.03 -15.11 15.86
N MET A 81 13.60 -13.85 15.83
CA MET A 81 14.44 -12.69 15.60
C MET A 81 15.55 -12.65 16.64
N ASN A 82 16.78 -12.41 16.19
CA ASN A 82 17.87 -12.06 17.10
C ASN A 82 17.65 -10.62 17.64
N GLN A 83 18.50 -10.19 18.58
CA GLN A 83 18.34 -8.88 19.21
C GLN A 83 18.40 -7.71 18.20
N ALA A 84 19.27 -7.79 17.19
CA ALA A 84 19.40 -6.74 16.19
C ALA A 84 18.15 -6.66 15.29
N ASP A 85 17.60 -7.80 14.90
CA ASP A 85 16.36 -7.86 14.10
C ASP A 85 15.16 -7.33 14.90
N LEU A 86 15.08 -7.68 16.20
CA LEU A 86 14.04 -7.17 17.09
C LEU A 86 14.17 -5.65 17.29
N ASP A 87 15.37 -5.13 17.46
CA ASP A 87 15.59 -3.69 17.59
C ASP A 87 15.22 -2.95 16.29
N LEU A 88 15.46 -3.54 15.12
CA LEU A 88 14.99 -3.02 13.83
C LEU A 88 13.46 -3.04 13.74
N ALA A 89 12.81 -4.14 14.13
CA ALA A 89 11.35 -4.24 14.16
C ALA A 89 10.73 -3.21 15.13
N VAL A 90 11.35 -2.97 16.28
CA VAL A 90 10.94 -1.93 17.22
C VAL A 90 11.10 -0.53 16.61
N ALA A 91 12.19 -0.28 15.89
CA ALA A 91 12.36 1.00 15.19
C ALA A 91 11.27 1.20 14.12
N ALA A 92 10.84 0.14 13.45
CA ALA A 92 9.76 0.20 12.46
C ALA A 92 8.39 0.52 13.06
N LEU A 93 8.18 0.34 14.38
CA LEU A 93 6.96 0.78 15.07
C LEU A 93 6.81 2.31 15.09
N ASP A 94 7.91 3.05 14.97
CA ASP A 94 7.88 4.51 14.79
C ASP A 94 7.60 4.90 13.32
N GLY A 95 7.48 3.91 12.43
CA GLY A 95 7.21 4.10 11.02
C GLY A 95 5.72 4.32 10.74
N ARG A 96 5.43 5.15 9.74
CA ARG A 96 4.08 5.36 9.22
C ARG A 96 4.10 5.58 7.71
N ILE A 97 3.03 5.13 7.06
CA ILE A 97 2.77 5.44 5.65
C ILE A 97 1.60 6.42 5.62
N LEU A 98 1.82 7.59 5.02
CA LEU A 98 0.77 8.57 4.78
C LEU A 98 0.41 8.52 3.31
N SER A 99 -0.83 8.20 3.00
CA SER A 99 -1.34 8.26 1.63
C SER A 99 -2.42 9.32 1.53
N SER A 100 -2.52 9.98 0.39
CA SER A 100 -3.62 10.92 0.11
C SER A 100 -4.05 10.76 -1.33
N PHE A 101 -5.35 10.85 -1.57
CA PHE A 101 -5.97 10.74 -2.88
C PHE A 101 -6.88 11.93 -3.08
N SER A 102 -6.98 12.41 -4.31
CA SER A 102 -7.89 13.50 -4.65
C SER A 102 -8.54 13.27 -6.00
N ALA A 103 -9.85 13.47 -6.06
CA ALA A 103 -10.61 13.49 -7.30
C ALA A 103 -10.31 14.77 -8.10
N ALA A 104 -10.66 14.80 -9.38
CA ALA A 104 -10.54 16.03 -10.16
C ALA A 104 -11.52 17.10 -9.66
N ASP A 105 -11.29 18.35 -10.06
CA ASP A 105 -12.14 19.47 -9.66
C ASP A 105 -13.61 19.25 -10.09
N GLY A 106 -14.48 19.08 -9.11
CA GLY A 106 -15.92 18.86 -9.32
C GLY A 106 -16.34 17.40 -9.45
N GLU A 107 -15.39 16.46 -9.35
CA GLU A 107 -15.60 15.02 -9.34
C GLU A 107 -15.49 14.44 -7.92
N THR A 108 -15.78 13.14 -7.80
CA THR A 108 -15.63 12.36 -6.57
C THR A 108 -14.65 11.21 -6.76
N LEU A 109 -14.14 10.63 -5.67
CA LEU A 109 -13.25 9.47 -5.76
C LEU A 109 -13.92 8.23 -6.38
N ALA A 110 -15.26 8.18 -6.42
CA ALA A 110 -16.01 7.17 -7.14
C ALA A 110 -15.76 7.20 -8.66
N GLU A 111 -15.38 8.35 -9.21
CA GLU A 111 -15.00 8.53 -10.62
C GLU A 111 -13.51 8.19 -10.88
N GLY A 112 -12.76 7.95 -9.80
CA GLY A 112 -11.33 7.69 -9.82
C GLY A 112 -10.51 8.85 -9.25
N PRO A 113 -9.35 8.57 -8.62
CA PRO A 113 -8.43 9.63 -8.21
C PRO A 113 -7.76 10.26 -9.44
N SER A 114 -7.71 11.59 -9.46
CA SER A 114 -6.92 12.37 -10.43
C SER A 114 -5.46 12.57 -9.98
N SER A 115 -5.22 12.45 -8.68
CA SER A 115 -3.91 12.63 -8.07
C SER A 115 -3.78 11.81 -6.80
N TYR A 116 -2.54 11.46 -6.46
CA TYR A 116 -2.21 10.72 -5.27
C TYR A 116 -0.86 11.14 -4.69
N GLN A 117 -0.70 10.98 -3.39
CA GLN A 117 0.56 11.15 -2.68
C GLN A 117 0.77 9.97 -1.75
N VAL A 118 1.99 9.47 -1.67
CA VAL A 118 2.41 8.46 -0.69
C VAL A 118 3.72 8.91 -0.05
N SER A 119 3.75 8.93 1.29
CA SER A 119 4.91 9.30 2.09
C SER A 119 5.23 8.18 3.06
N VAL A 120 6.44 7.64 3.00
CA VAL A 120 6.95 6.69 3.99
C VAL A 120 7.79 7.46 4.99
N GLN A 121 7.35 7.49 6.24
CA GLN A 121 8.01 8.25 7.29
C GLN A 121 8.53 7.31 8.38
N LEU A 122 9.69 7.66 8.93
CA LEU A 122 10.19 7.12 10.17
C LEU A 122 10.26 8.25 11.19
N LYS A 123 9.44 8.15 12.24
CA LYS A 123 9.17 9.27 13.16
C LYS A 123 8.57 10.46 12.39
N GLU A 124 9.29 11.59 12.34
CA GLU A 124 8.89 12.81 11.65
C GLU A 124 9.68 13.04 10.35
N ALA A 125 10.64 12.19 10.03
CA ALA A 125 11.43 12.28 8.80
C ALA A 125 10.76 11.49 7.68
N SER A 126 10.57 12.14 6.52
CA SER A 126 10.18 11.42 5.31
C SER A 126 11.39 10.74 4.69
N LEU A 127 11.25 9.44 4.41
CA LEU A 127 12.26 8.61 3.76
C LEU A 127 12.05 8.58 2.25
N VAL A 128 10.78 8.52 1.84
CA VAL A 128 10.33 8.44 0.46
C VAL A 128 9.03 9.21 0.36
N ASP A 129 8.96 10.17 -0.55
CA ASP A 129 7.72 10.80 -0.96
C ASP A 129 7.50 10.56 -2.46
N LEU A 130 6.29 10.12 -2.80
CA LEU A 130 5.78 9.92 -4.15
C LEU A 130 4.58 10.82 -4.35
N VAL A 131 4.49 11.48 -5.49
CA VAL A 131 3.29 12.23 -5.89
C VAL A 131 2.99 11.93 -7.35
N GLY A 132 1.73 11.61 -7.67
CA GLY A 132 1.23 11.56 -9.03
C GLY A 132 0.17 12.63 -9.22
N VAL A 133 0.33 13.49 -10.22
CA VAL A 133 -0.64 14.53 -10.58
C VAL A 133 -0.66 14.62 -12.10
N ASP A 134 -1.86 14.47 -12.69
CA ASP A 134 -2.02 14.40 -14.14
C ASP A 134 -1.11 13.32 -14.75
N ASP A 135 -0.31 13.65 -15.75
CA ASP A 135 0.64 12.75 -16.42
C ASP A 135 2.04 12.76 -15.79
N ASP A 136 2.24 13.47 -14.67
CA ASP A 136 3.53 13.60 -14.02
C ASP A 136 3.65 12.71 -12.77
N PHE A 137 4.80 12.04 -12.65
CA PHE A 137 5.22 11.32 -11.46
C PHE A 137 6.39 12.03 -10.79
N TYR A 138 6.27 12.28 -9.49
CA TYR A 138 7.27 12.96 -8.70
C TYR A 138 7.82 12.03 -7.61
N LEU A 139 9.13 12.07 -7.43
CA LEU A 139 9.85 11.26 -6.45
C LEU A 139 10.78 12.15 -5.63
N LYS A 140 10.83 11.91 -4.33
CA LYS A 140 11.83 12.47 -3.43
C LYS A 140 12.26 11.40 -2.43
N LEU A 141 13.56 11.32 -2.18
CA LEU A 141 14.18 10.28 -1.36
C LEU A 141 15.12 10.90 -0.32
N ASP A 142 15.18 10.30 0.87
CA ASP A 142 16.24 10.56 1.85
C ASP A 142 17.47 9.70 1.50
N ALA A 143 18.34 10.24 0.65
CA ALA A 143 19.53 9.54 0.19
C ALA A 143 20.52 9.23 1.33
N ASP A 144 20.59 10.07 2.37
CA ASP A 144 21.44 9.85 3.54
C ASP A 144 20.95 8.63 4.33
N TRP A 145 19.64 8.51 4.56
CA TRP A 145 19.06 7.36 5.21
C TRP A 145 19.26 6.08 4.40
N ILE A 146 19.03 6.13 3.08
CA ILE A 146 19.24 4.99 2.18
C ILE A 146 20.70 4.54 2.23
N ALA A 147 21.66 5.46 2.07
CA ALA A 147 23.08 5.15 2.11
C ALA A 147 23.47 4.44 3.41
N GLN A 148 22.95 4.92 4.55
CA GLN A 148 23.18 4.30 5.86
C GLN A 148 22.67 2.85 5.94
N GLN A 149 21.54 2.50 5.30
CA GLN A 149 21.03 1.12 5.29
C GLN A 149 21.94 0.13 4.55
N PHE A 150 22.76 0.64 3.62
CA PHE A 150 23.69 -0.14 2.83
C PHE A 150 25.15 -0.03 3.29
N ASP A 151 25.38 0.48 4.51
CA ASP A 151 26.72 0.71 5.05
C ASP A 151 27.57 1.60 4.11
N SER A 152 26.92 2.55 3.43
CA SER A 152 27.46 3.45 2.42
C SER A 152 27.30 4.92 2.86
N SER A 153 27.94 5.85 2.13
CA SER A 153 27.69 7.29 2.25
C SER A 153 27.01 7.87 1.00
N THR A 154 26.42 9.06 1.14
CA THR A 154 25.91 9.83 -0.01
C THR A 154 27.01 10.26 -0.97
N ASP A 155 28.25 10.40 -0.50
CA ASP A 155 29.42 10.63 -1.36
C ASP A 155 29.75 9.40 -2.21
N ASP A 156 29.60 8.18 -1.66
CA ASP A 156 29.76 6.94 -2.43
C ASP A 156 28.67 6.79 -3.49
N LEU A 157 27.42 7.14 -3.15
CA LEU A 157 26.31 7.18 -4.13
C LEU A 157 26.60 8.22 -5.21
N ARG A 158 27.06 9.41 -4.83
CA ARG A 158 27.47 10.46 -5.79
C ARG A 158 28.56 9.96 -6.72
N GLY A 159 29.59 9.31 -6.19
CA GLY A 159 30.65 8.70 -6.98
C GLY A 159 30.16 7.62 -7.96
N ALA A 160 29.08 6.91 -7.64
CA ALA A 160 28.45 5.98 -8.56
C ALA A 160 27.76 6.70 -9.75
N PHE A 161 27.27 7.92 -9.55
CA PHE A 161 26.67 8.75 -10.59
C PHE A 161 27.67 9.59 -11.39
N GLU A 162 28.92 9.76 -10.92
CA GLU A 162 29.95 10.52 -11.66
C GLU A 162 30.30 9.90 -13.03
N GLY A 163 29.96 8.63 -13.26
CA GLY A 163 30.06 7.95 -14.55
C GLY A 163 28.73 7.71 -15.28
N ALA A 164 27.62 8.24 -14.74
CA ALA A 164 26.31 8.14 -15.37
C ALA A 164 26.20 9.07 -16.59
N ASP A 165 25.18 8.81 -17.40
CA ASP A 165 24.76 9.66 -18.51
C ASP A 165 24.63 11.13 -18.05
N PRO A 166 25.17 12.12 -18.79
CA PRO A 166 24.99 13.54 -18.48
C PRO A 166 23.51 13.95 -18.26
N LEU A 167 22.56 13.29 -18.91
CA LEU A 167 21.12 13.49 -18.76
C LEU A 167 20.60 13.09 -17.37
N LEU A 168 21.33 12.23 -16.65
CA LEU A 168 21.02 11.81 -15.28
C LEU A 168 21.72 12.64 -14.21
N ALA A 169 22.68 13.50 -14.58
CA ALA A 169 23.50 14.20 -13.60
C ALA A 169 22.67 15.12 -12.69
N ASP A 170 21.81 15.95 -13.28
CA ASP A 170 20.97 16.89 -12.52
C ASP A 170 19.90 16.16 -11.68
N PRO A 171 19.11 15.20 -12.23
CA PRO A 171 18.20 14.40 -11.42
C PRO A 171 18.86 13.59 -10.30
N ALA A 172 20.02 12.98 -10.55
CA ALA A 172 20.75 12.23 -9.54
C ALA A 172 21.22 13.14 -8.40
N ASN A 173 21.74 14.32 -8.72
CA ASN A 173 22.11 15.31 -7.71
C ASN A 173 20.88 15.79 -6.92
N ALA A 174 19.75 16.05 -7.59
CA ALA A 174 18.50 16.43 -6.93
C ALA A 174 18.06 15.34 -5.93
N LEU A 175 18.06 14.06 -6.32
CA LEU A 175 17.75 12.95 -5.40
C LEU A 175 18.72 12.88 -4.21
N LEU A 176 20.03 13.04 -4.45
CA LEU A 176 21.05 13.03 -3.39
C LEU A 176 20.91 14.21 -2.43
N GLU A 177 20.38 15.34 -2.91
CA GLU A 177 20.10 16.54 -2.11
C GLU A 177 18.71 16.54 -1.47
N HIS A 178 18.00 15.40 -1.51
CA HIS A 178 16.65 15.25 -0.97
C HIS A 178 15.65 16.26 -1.62
N GLN A 179 15.84 16.53 -2.91
CA GLN A 179 14.94 17.35 -3.73
C GLN A 179 13.99 16.49 -4.54
N TRP A 180 12.91 17.10 -5.02
CA TRP A 180 11.97 16.44 -5.91
C TRP A 180 12.57 16.28 -7.29
N ILE A 181 12.34 15.12 -7.91
CA ILE A 181 12.45 14.93 -9.35
C ILE A 181 11.08 14.67 -9.94
N SER A 182 10.90 14.95 -11.23
CA SER A 182 9.66 14.70 -11.97
C SER A 182 9.93 13.88 -13.23
N ILE A 183 8.98 13.01 -13.57
CA ILE A 183 8.98 12.16 -14.75
C ILE A 183 7.64 12.38 -15.45
N ASP A 184 7.67 12.82 -16.71
CA ASP A 184 6.48 12.86 -17.56
C ASP A 184 6.22 11.42 -18.05
N LEU A 185 5.14 10.82 -17.56
CA LEU A 185 4.78 9.43 -17.88
C LEU A 185 4.32 9.28 -19.33
N ALA A 186 3.67 10.30 -19.90
CA ALA A 186 3.23 10.29 -21.29
C ALA A 186 4.42 10.40 -22.27
N GLU A 187 5.47 11.11 -21.88
CA GLU A 187 6.75 11.13 -22.62
C GLU A 187 7.48 9.80 -22.47
N ALA A 188 7.58 9.26 -21.25
CA ALA A 188 8.21 7.97 -21.00
C ALA A 188 7.54 6.85 -21.82
N GLU A 189 6.21 6.77 -21.84
CA GLU A 189 5.45 5.80 -22.62
C GLU A 189 5.76 5.92 -24.13
N LYS A 190 5.75 7.14 -24.69
CA LYS A 190 6.10 7.36 -26.09
C LYS A 190 7.53 6.93 -26.41
N ALA A 191 8.47 7.24 -25.52
CA ALA A 191 9.86 6.87 -25.70
C ALA A 191 10.06 5.35 -25.67
N LEU A 192 9.33 4.64 -24.80
CA LEU A 192 9.33 3.18 -24.74
C LEU A 192 8.79 2.55 -26.01
N GLN A 193 7.65 3.04 -26.53
CA GLN A 193 7.05 2.57 -27.79
C GLN A 193 7.99 2.76 -28.99
N THR A 194 8.85 3.78 -28.98
CA THR A 194 9.78 4.04 -30.09
C THR A 194 11.05 3.18 -30.06
N ASN A 195 11.39 2.56 -28.93
CA ASN A 195 12.65 1.84 -28.75
C ASN A 195 12.50 0.30 -28.74
N ASP A 196 11.32 -0.25 -29.09
CA ASP A 196 11.02 -1.70 -29.06
C ASP A 196 11.39 -2.37 -27.72
N LEU A 197 11.24 -1.64 -26.60
CA LEU A 197 11.62 -2.09 -25.25
C LEU A 197 10.50 -2.85 -24.51
N ASP A 198 9.50 -3.36 -25.23
CA ASP A 198 8.39 -4.16 -24.67
C ASP A 198 8.89 -5.37 -23.85
N GLU A 199 10.08 -5.91 -24.19
CA GLU A 199 10.72 -7.01 -23.43
C GLU A 199 11.27 -6.59 -22.06
N LEU A 200 11.54 -5.30 -21.84
CA LEU A 200 12.28 -4.81 -20.66
C LEU A 200 11.37 -4.45 -19.48
N LEU A 201 10.09 -4.14 -19.74
CA LEU A 201 9.14 -3.71 -18.71
C LEU A 201 8.25 -4.81 -18.15
N GLY A 202 8.28 -6.01 -18.72
CA GLY A 202 7.29 -7.04 -18.38
C GLY A 202 5.89 -6.62 -18.82
N SER A 203 4.93 -7.54 -18.73
CA SER A 203 3.53 -7.27 -19.09
C SER A 203 3.01 -6.04 -18.35
N GLU A 204 2.34 -5.12 -19.05
CA GLU A 204 1.58 -4.03 -18.42
C GLU A 204 0.74 -4.57 -17.25
N PRO A 205 0.69 -3.87 -16.11
CA PRO A 205 -0.23 -4.23 -15.05
C PRO A 205 -1.66 -4.20 -15.59
N ASP A 206 -2.27 -5.38 -15.67
CA ASP A 206 -3.63 -5.57 -16.16
C ASP A 206 -4.63 -5.01 -15.12
N LEU A 207 -4.94 -3.72 -15.28
CA LEU A 207 -5.87 -2.99 -14.40
C LEU A 207 -7.27 -3.63 -14.41
N GLU A 208 -7.69 -4.25 -15.51
CA GLU A 208 -8.97 -4.95 -15.58
C GLU A 208 -8.98 -6.18 -14.65
N ARG A 209 -7.89 -6.95 -14.59
CA ARG A 209 -7.74 -8.07 -13.63
C ARG A 209 -7.68 -7.59 -12.18
N GLY A 210 -6.96 -6.50 -11.92
CA GLY A 210 -6.92 -5.89 -10.59
C GLY A 210 -8.31 -5.48 -10.11
N TYR A 211 -9.10 -4.91 -11.01
CA TYR A 211 -10.48 -4.51 -10.74
C TYR A 211 -11.44 -5.71 -10.56
N ALA A 212 -11.30 -6.77 -11.38
CA ALA A 212 -12.07 -8.01 -11.19
C ALA A 212 -11.80 -8.67 -9.82
N LEU A 213 -10.54 -8.71 -9.39
CA LEU A 213 -10.16 -9.18 -8.05
C LEU A 213 -10.86 -8.36 -6.95
N MET A 214 -10.92 -7.03 -7.11
CA MET A 214 -11.60 -6.16 -6.14
C MET A 214 -13.10 -6.41 -6.08
N GLN A 215 -13.76 -6.65 -7.22
CA GLN A 215 -15.17 -7.01 -7.25
C GLN A 215 -15.43 -8.36 -6.55
N SER A 216 -14.61 -9.38 -6.82
CA SER A 216 -14.73 -10.68 -6.18
C SER A 216 -14.47 -10.61 -4.68
N LEU A 217 -13.51 -9.81 -4.24
CA LEU A 217 -13.29 -9.51 -2.82
C LEU A 217 -14.55 -8.88 -2.22
N GLN A 218 -15.08 -7.82 -2.83
CA GLN A 218 -16.29 -7.16 -2.36
C GLN A 218 -17.47 -8.12 -2.24
N ALA A 219 -17.74 -8.92 -3.28
CA ALA A 219 -18.82 -9.90 -3.29
C ALA A 219 -18.65 -10.95 -2.18
N SER A 220 -17.41 -11.39 -1.92
CA SER A 220 -17.09 -12.34 -0.84
C SER A 220 -17.33 -11.72 0.54
N PHE A 221 -16.91 -10.46 0.74
CA PHE A 221 -17.23 -9.70 1.95
C PHE A 221 -18.74 -9.53 2.12
N GLU A 222 -19.51 -9.35 1.06
CA GLU A 222 -20.96 -9.21 1.16
C GLU A 222 -21.67 -10.51 1.55
N GLN A 223 -21.14 -11.69 1.21
CA GLN A 223 -21.81 -12.96 1.46
C GLN A 223 -21.43 -13.62 2.78
N GLU A 224 -20.14 -13.60 3.14
CA GLU A 224 -19.58 -14.47 4.18
C GLU A 224 -19.14 -13.72 5.45
N THR A 225 -19.59 -12.47 5.65
CA THR A 225 -19.20 -11.65 6.82
C THR A 225 -20.26 -11.60 7.91
N GLU A 226 -19.79 -11.75 9.15
CA GLU A 226 -20.53 -11.33 10.34
C GLU A 226 -20.09 -9.91 10.73
N VAL A 227 -21.05 -9.02 10.91
CA VAL A 227 -20.79 -7.63 11.36
C VAL A 227 -21.43 -7.44 12.73
N THR A 228 -20.59 -7.24 13.74
CA THR A 228 -21.01 -7.03 15.13
C THR A 228 -20.67 -5.60 15.57
N ALA A 229 -21.54 -4.97 16.36
CA ALA A 229 -21.25 -3.65 16.90
C ALA A 229 -20.22 -3.73 18.04
N ILE A 230 -19.27 -2.80 18.02
CA ILE A 230 -18.27 -2.60 19.08
C ILE A 230 -18.29 -1.14 19.53
N ASP A 231 -17.48 -0.78 20.53
CA ASP A 231 -17.35 0.62 20.94
C ASP A 231 -16.75 1.46 19.81
N GLY A 232 -17.45 2.53 19.41
CA GLY A 232 -17.01 3.42 18.32
C GLY A 232 -17.06 2.84 16.90
N GLY A 233 -17.61 1.64 16.68
CA GLY A 233 -17.59 1.04 15.34
C GLY A 233 -18.18 -0.36 15.22
N TYR A 234 -17.63 -1.13 14.29
CA TYR A 234 -18.05 -2.49 13.98
C TYR A 234 -16.85 -3.44 13.89
N ARG A 235 -17.02 -4.68 14.36
CA ARG A 235 -16.12 -5.78 14.07
C ARG A 235 -16.68 -6.59 12.92
N VAL A 236 -15.90 -6.71 11.85
CA VAL A 236 -16.17 -7.54 10.69
C VAL A 236 -15.39 -8.84 10.88
N SER A 237 -16.08 -9.96 11.02
CA SER A 237 -15.51 -11.30 11.07
C SER A 237 -15.80 -12.01 9.76
N ALA A 238 -14.79 -12.67 9.19
CA ALA A 238 -14.97 -13.43 7.96
C ALA A 238 -14.09 -14.68 7.92
N PRO A 239 -14.59 -15.79 7.35
CA PRO A 239 -13.82 -17.03 7.21
C PRO A 239 -12.71 -16.83 6.16
N ALA A 240 -11.49 -16.61 6.61
CA ALA A 240 -10.37 -16.18 5.75
C ALA A 240 -10.09 -17.17 4.61
N LYS A 241 -10.18 -18.47 4.90
CA LYS A 241 -10.03 -19.51 3.89
C LYS A 241 -11.08 -19.41 2.79
N GLN A 242 -12.33 -19.12 3.15
CA GLN A 242 -13.43 -19.05 2.17
C GLN A 242 -13.32 -17.78 1.32
N ILE A 243 -12.92 -16.64 1.91
CA ILE A 243 -12.60 -15.43 1.13
C ILE A 243 -11.48 -15.73 0.14
N ALA A 244 -10.37 -16.31 0.62
CA ALA A 244 -9.22 -16.61 -0.23
C ALA A 244 -9.58 -17.59 -1.37
N GLN A 245 -10.43 -18.58 -1.09
CA GLN A 245 -10.96 -19.50 -2.10
C GLN A 245 -11.87 -18.79 -3.11
N ALA A 246 -12.68 -17.82 -2.67
CA ALA A 246 -13.60 -17.09 -3.53
C ALA A 246 -12.88 -16.15 -4.52
N VAL A 247 -11.69 -15.66 -4.16
CA VAL A 247 -10.86 -14.79 -5.02
C VAL A 247 -9.68 -15.51 -5.65
N GLN A 248 -9.55 -16.82 -5.43
CA GLN A 248 -8.41 -17.62 -5.87
C GLN A 248 -8.20 -17.51 -7.39
N ASP A 249 -9.26 -17.62 -8.17
CA ASP A 249 -9.15 -17.65 -9.63
C ASP A 249 -8.68 -16.29 -10.17
N ASP A 250 -9.08 -15.18 -9.52
CA ASP A 250 -8.61 -13.84 -9.86
C ASP A 250 -7.15 -13.63 -9.44
N LEU A 251 -6.74 -14.14 -8.26
CA LEU A 251 -5.34 -14.12 -7.82
C LEU A 251 -4.43 -14.92 -8.76
N VAL A 252 -4.90 -16.09 -9.21
CA VAL A 252 -4.21 -16.93 -10.19
C VAL A 252 -4.11 -16.22 -11.54
N ALA A 253 -5.20 -15.60 -12.00
CA ALA A 253 -5.20 -14.81 -13.23
C ALA A 253 -4.25 -13.61 -13.14
N LEU A 254 -4.14 -12.98 -11.97
CA LEU A 254 -3.26 -11.84 -11.75
C LEU A 254 -1.78 -12.25 -11.71
N ALA A 255 -1.45 -13.37 -11.06
CA ALA A 255 -0.08 -13.85 -10.94
C ALA A 255 0.44 -14.53 -12.22
N GLY A 256 -0.46 -14.98 -13.09
CA GLY A 256 -0.13 -15.68 -14.33
C GLY A 256 0.21 -17.16 -14.13
N ASP A 257 0.40 -17.86 -15.26
CA ASP A 257 0.46 -19.33 -15.30
C ASP A 257 1.57 -19.93 -14.42
N GLY A 258 2.66 -19.19 -14.16
CA GLY A 258 3.84 -19.68 -13.43
C GLY A 258 3.63 -19.90 -11.93
N GLU A 259 2.72 -19.17 -11.30
CA GLU A 259 2.49 -19.17 -9.84
C GLU A 259 1.13 -19.79 -9.45
N SER A 260 0.33 -20.18 -10.45
CA SER A 260 -1.03 -20.72 -10.27
C SER A 260 -1.12 -21.84 -9.23
N ASP A 261 -0.23 -22.84 -9.33
CA ASP A 261 -0.25 -24.02 -8.45
C ASP A 261 0.22 -23.67 -7.03
N ALA A 262 1.17 -22.74 -6.90
CA ALA A 262 1.65 -22.26 -5.61
C ALA A 262 0.55 -21.49 -4.88
N ILE A 263 -0.13 -20.56 -5.57
CA ILE A 263 -1.25 -19.78 -5.01
C ILE A 263 -2.38 -20.70 -4.53
N LYS A 264 -2.76 -21.68 -5.35
CA LYS A 264 -3.78 -22.67 -4.98
C LYS A 264 -3.36 -23.47 -3.75
N GLN A 265 -2.12 -23.96 -3.70
CA GLN A 265 -1.61 -24.70 -2.54
C GLN A 265 -1.58 -23.85 -1.26
N GLU A 266 -1.15 -22.59 -1.33
CA GLU A 266 -1.13 -21.68 -0.19
C GLU A 266 -2.56 -21.41 0.32
N ILE A 267 -3.51 -21.15 -0.58
CA ILE A 267 -4.92 -20.94 -0.23
C ILE A 267 -5.54 -22.20 0.38
N GLU A 268 -5.22 -23.39 -0.15
CA GLU A 268 -5.67 -24.67 0.42
C GLU A 268 -5.05 -24.93 1.80
N ALA A 269 -3.81 -24.49 2.03
CA ALA A 269 -3.11 -24.62 3.29
C ALA A 269 -3.59 -23.64 4.37
N LEU A 270 -4.36 -22.60 4.01
CA LEU A 270 -4.90 -21.66 4.98
C LEU A 270 -5.73 -22.39 6.05
N PRO A 271 -5.53 -22.05 7.33
CA PRO A 271 -6.33 -22.60 8.42
C PRO A 271 -7.78 -22.13 8.29
N ASP A 272 -8.71 -23.04 8.62
CA ASP A 272 -10.14 -22.74 8.66
C ASP A 272 -10.47 -21.97 9.94
N ARG A 273 -10.21 -20.66 9.91
CA ARG A 273 -10.47 -19.73 11.00
C ARG A 273 -11.02 -18.42 10.46
N ASP A 274 -11.78 -17.75 11.32
CA ASP A 274 -12.20 -16.39 11.06
C ASP A 274 -11.04 -15.42 11.26
N VAL A 275 -11.02 -14.40 10.40
CA VAL A 275 -10.21 -13.20 10.56
C VAL A 275 -11.15 -12.05 10.86
N THR A 276 -10.74 -11.22 11.81
CA THR A 276 -11.48 -10.08 12.30
C THR A 276 -10.77 -8.78 11.95
N VAL A 277 -11.56 -7.80 11.57
CA VAL A 277 -11.14 -6.42 11.31
C VAL A 277 -12.09 -5.50 12.05
N ASP A 278 -11.55 -4.59 12.84
CA ASP A 278 -12.34 -3.57 13.54
C ASP A 278 -12.37 -2.31 12.67
N VAL A 279 -13.57 -1.81 12.37
CA VAL A 279 -13.80 -0.62 11.54
C VAL A 279 -14.47 0.44 12.40
N PHE A 280 -13.87 1.62 12.49
CA PHE A 280 -14.30 2.71 13.35
C PHE A 280 -15.00 3.79 12.55
N LEU A 281 -16.11 4.29 13.10
CA LEU A 281 -16.91 5.33 12.49
C LEU A 281 -16.94 6.58 13.37
N GLN A 282 -16.79 7.75 12.75
CA GLN A 282 -17.01 9.05 13.37
C GLN A 282 -18.05 9.81 12.56
N ASP A 283 -19.14 10.23 13.21
CA ASP A 283 -20.24 10.96 12.55
C ASP A 283 -20.81 10.24 11.31
N GLY A 284 -20.87 8.90 11.36
CA GLY A 284 -21.35 8.05 10.26
C GLY A 284 -20.35 7.85 9.11
N LYS A 285 -19.12 8.37 9.24
CA LYS A 285 -18.05 8.23 8.25
C LYS A 285 -16.96 7.30 8.75
N LEU A 286 -16.29 6.60 7.83
CA LEU A 286 -15.09 5.84 8.16
C LEU A 286 -14.02 6.77 8.73
N SER A 287 -13.49 6.39 9.89
CA SER A 287 -12.45 7.12 10.62
C SER A 287 -11.21 6.28 10.88
N GLY A 288 -11.35 4.95 10.84
CA GLY A 288 -10.20 4.06 10.89
C GLY A 288 -10.54 2.59 10.75
N VAL A 289 -9.49 1.79 10.58
CA VAL A 289 -9.52 0.34 10.49
C VAL A 289 -8.38 -0.21 11.32
N ASN A 290 -8.64 -1.26 12.09
CA ASN A 290 -7.64 -1.93 12.91
C ASN A 290 -7.65 -3.44 12.62
N LEU A 291 -6.48 -3.98 12.30
CA LEU A 291 -6.28 -5.40 12.02
C LEU A 291 -5.20 -5.94 12.96
N ASP A 292 -5.57 -6.78 13.91
CA ASP A 292 -4.60 -7.46 14.78
C ASP A 292 -3.88 -8.57 14.01
N LEU A 293 -2.60 -8.40 13.73
CA LEU A 293 -1.80 -9.36 12.99
C LEU A 293 -1.48 -10.63 13.80
N VAL A 294 -1.65 -10.62 15.14
CA VAL A 294 -1.46 -11.81 15.97
C VAL A 294 -2.44 -12.93 15.58
N GLN A 295 -3.61 -12.58 15.06
CA GLN A 295 -4.61 -13.55 14.62
C GLN A 295 -4.14 -14.43 13.45
N PHE A 296 -3.10 -14.02 12.72
CA PHE A 296 -2.52 -14.79 11.63
C PHE A 296 -1.43 -15.77 12.09
N LEU A 297 -0.97 -15.71 13.34
CA LEU A 297 -0.01 -16.68 13.87
C LEU A 297 -0.66 -18.06 14.03
N ASP A 298 0.10 -19.14 13.83
CA ASP A 298 -0.38 -20.52 14.00
C ASP A 298 -0.99 -20.77 15.39
N GLN A 299 -0.45 -20.09 16.40
CA GLN A 299 -0.95 -20.09 17.77
C GLN A 299 -1.12 -18.63 18.22
N PRO A 300 -2.34 -18.21 18.61
CA PRO A 300 -2.57 -16.89 19.16
C PRO A 300 -1.68 -16.67 20.39
N VAL A 301 -1.02 -15.53 20.45
CA VAL A 301 -0.17 -15.16 21.59
C VAL A 301 -0.99 -14.33 22.55
N GLU A 302 -1.47 -14.96 23.63
CA GLU A 302 -2.32 -14.29 24.61
C GLU A 302 -1.68 -12.99 25.15
N GLY A 303 -2.42 -11.90 25.03
CA GLY A 303 -2.02 -10.59 25.54
C GLY A 303 -0.87 -9.93 24.79
N ALA A 304 -0.52 -10.39 23.59
CA ALA A 304 0.22 -9.59 22.62
C ALA A 304 -0.77 -8.90 21.68
N ASN A 305 -0.47 -7.67 21.27
CA ASN A 305 -1.21 -6.94 20.26
C ASN A 305 -0.24 -6.53 19.14
N LEU A 306 -0.50 -6.98 17.91
CA LEU A 306 0.25 -6.55 16.74
C LEU A 306 -0.71 -5.85 15.77
N ALA A 307 -1.27 -4.71 16.17
CA ALA A 307 -2.29 -4.03 15.39
C ALA A 307 -1.70 -3.23 14.22
N LEU A 308 -2.16 -3.52 13.02
CA LEU A 308 -2.09 -2.59 11.89
C LEU A 308 -3.25 -1.59 12.03
N ASP A 309 -2.92 -0.33 12.28
CA ASP A 309 -3.87 0.76 12.48
C ASP A 309 -3.87 1.66 11.24
N VAL A 310 -5.03 1.83 10.63
CA VAL A 310 -5.27 2.72 9.49
C VAL A 310 -6.22 3.82 9.96
N LYS A 311 -5.76 5.07 10.01
CA LYS A 311 -6.64 6.22 10.22
C LYS A 311 -7.08 6.79 8.88
N ILE A 312 -8.32 7.23 8.81
CA ILE A 312 -8.95 7.72 7.59
C ILE A 312 -9.44 9.15 7.83
N ASP A 313 -9.00 10.08 6.98
CA ASP A 313 -9.47 11.46 6.93
C ASP A 313 -10.13 11.74 5.57
N GLN A 314 -11.46 11.85 5.55
CA GLN A 314 -12.23 12.15 4.34
C GLN A 314 -12.28 13.66 4.01
N GLN A 315 -11.45 14.48 4.67
CA GLN A 315 -11.28 15.91 4.42
C GLN A 315 -9.83 16.25 4.05
N ALA A 316 -9.08 15.26 3.56
CA ALA A 316 -7.71 15.49 3.10
C ALA A 316 -7.65 16.55 2.00
N ASN A 317 -6.60 17.37 2.04
CA ASN A 317 -6.37 18.41 1.05
C ASN A 317 -6.12 17.78 -0.33
N THR A 318 -6.45 18.54 -1.38
CA THR A 318 -6.08 18.20 -2.75
C THR A 318 -4.56 18.02 -2.87
N VAL A 319 -4.14 16.88 -3.42
CA VAL A 319 -2.75 16.63 -3.76
C VAL A 319 -2.31 17.58 -4.87
N GLN A 320 -1.12 18.17 -4.73
CA GLN A 320 -0.58 19.14 -5.69
C GLN A 320 0.82 18.77 -6.11
N ALA A 321 1.16 19.11 -7.36
CA ALA A 321 2.51 18.95 -7.88
C ALA A 321 3.53 19.75 -7.05
N PRO A 322 4.67 19.14 -6.67
CA PRO A 322 5.80 19.88 -6.11
C PRO A 322 6.29 20.96 -7.09
N LYS A 323 6.51 22.17 -6.59
CA LYS A 323 6.87 23.33 -7.44
C LYS A 323 8.33 23.34 -7.91
N ASP A 324 9.19 22.62 -7.21
CA ASP A 324 10.64 22.74 -7.31
C ASP A 324 11.27 21.43 -7.83
N ALA A 325 10.52 20.65 -8.60
CA ALA A 325 10.97 19.37 -9.11
C ALA A 325 11.95 19.51 -10.29
N VAL A 326 13.00 18.69 -10.30
CA VAL A 326 13.95 18.58 -11.41
C VAL A 326 13.48 17.51 -12.38
N ALA A 327 13.21 17.89 -13.63
CA ALA A 327 12.70 16.98 -14.64
C ALA A 327 13.75 15.96 -15.10
N VAL A 328 13.32 14.71 -15.29
CA VAL A 328 14.12 13.62 -15.88
C VAL A 328 13.83 13.53 -17.37
N ASP A 329 14.87 13.61 -18.20
CA ASP A 329 14.77 13.41 -19.66
C ASP A 329 14.75 11.92 -20.00
N VAL A 330 13.60 11.27 -19.77
CA VAL A 330 13.45 9.82 -20.04
C VAL A 330 13.66 9.48 -21.50
N ALA A 331 13.18 10.33 -22.43
CA ALA A 331 13.33 10.11 -23.85
C ALA A 331 14.81 10.14 -24.29
N GLY A 332 15.57 11.11 -23.78
CA GLY A 332 17.01 11.20 -24.03
C GLY A 332 17.77 10.00 -23.47
N ILE A 333 17.48 9.59 -22.22
CA ILE A 333 18.12 8.42 -21.59
C ILE A 333 17.88 7.15 -22.40
N LEU A 334 16.64 6.89 -22.81
CA LEU A 334 16.32 5.69 -23.59
C LEU A 334 16.96 5.73 -24.98
N ALA A 335 17.08 6.91 -25.60
CA ALA A 335 17.75 7.08 -26.89
C ALA A 335 19.27 6.84 -26.83
N GLU A 336 19.94 7.06 -25.70
CA GLU A 336 21.37 6.71 -25.53
C GLU A 336 21.59 5.20 -25.33
N MET A 337 20.56 4.45 -24.94
CA MET A 337 20.64 3.01 -24.68
C MET A 337 20.43 2.12 -25.92
N GLY A 338 19.80 2.64 -26.98
CA GLY A 338 19.51 1.93 -28.24
C GLY A 338 20.56 2.12 -29.33
#